data_AF-A0A7Y4P408-F1
#
_entry.id   AF-A0A7Y4P408-F1
#
_cell.length_a   1.000
_cell.length_b   1.000
_cell.length_c   1.000
_cell.angle_alpha   90.00
_cell.angle_beta   90.00
_cell.angle_gamma   90.00
#
_symmetry.space_group_name_H-M   'P 1'
#
loop_
_entity.id
_entity.type
_entity.pdbx_description
1 polymer ?
#
loop_
_entity_poly.entity_id
_entity_poly.type
_entity_poly.pdbx_seq_one_letter_code
_entity_poly.pdbx_strand_id
1 'polypeptide(L)'
;MNYDEFNTEYAKVLDKIKSGRATWSELSGHVTRLRQATGGITAPVERTQIDSDLAALSQMVDMSRRTNDKEDVWTVTSEAIRRASSQEGSVADRISRIEGAINDITSLASRNPDERDALMQSTSTLRILHSSLQASLRAEQAEAAAAH
;
A
#
# COMPACT_ATOMS: atom_id res chain seq x y z
N MET A 1 -5.16 -26.26 19.12
CA MET A 1 -6.22 -25.28 19.40
C MET A 1 -7.55 -26.03 19.34
N ASN A 2 -8.42 -25.85 20.33
CA ASN A 2 -9.83 -26.28 20.27
C ASN A 2 -10.74 -25.09 19.90
N TYR A 3 -12.04 -25.33 19.73
CA TYR A 3 -12.97 -24.27 19.32
C TYR A 3 -13.10 -23.14 20.34
N ASP A 4 -13.03 -23.42 21.65
CA ASP A 4 -13.12 -22.39 22.70
C ASP A 4 -11.89 -21.46 22.71
N GLU A 5 -10.71 -22.03 22.49
CA GLU A 5 -9.47 -21.29 22.30
C GLU A 5 -9.52 -20.43 21.04
N PHE A 6 -10.08 -20.98 19.94
CA PHE A 6 -10.31 -20.21 18.72
C PHE A 6 -11.25 -19.03 18.96
N ASN A 7 -12.38 -19.25 19.63
CA ASN A 7 -13.37 -18.21 19.90
C ASN A 7 -12.79 -17.08 20.78
N THR A 8 -11.91 -17.43 21.72
CA THR A 8 -11.18 -16.45 22.54
C THR A 8 -10.25 -15.58 21.70
N GLU A 9 -9.48 -16.19 20.80
CA GLU A 9 -8.59 -15.45 19.90
C GLU A 9 -9.37 -14.65 18.83
N TYR A 10 -10.48 -15.19 18.33
CA TYR A 10 -11.42 -14.51 17.46
C TYR A 10 -11.94 -13.22 18.12
N ALA A 11 -12.40 -13.29 19.38
CA ALA A 11 -12.89 -12.13 20.12
C ALA A 11 -11.82 -11.04 20.29
N LYS A 12 -10.56 -11.42 20.51
CA LYS A 12 -9.44 -10.47 20.58
C LYS A 12 -9.19 -9.76 19.25
N VAL A 13 -9.28 -10.47 18.13
CA VAL A 13 -9.15 -9.85 16.79
C VAL A 13 -10.34 -8.92 16.52
N LEU A 14 -11.55 -9.33 16.89
CA LEU A 14 -12.74 -8.51 16.78
C LEU A 14 -12.63 -7.20 17.58
N ASP A 15 -12.12 -7.27 18.81
CA ASP A 15 -11.88 -6.09 19.64
C ASP A 15 -10.85 -5.13 19.02
N LYS A 16 -9.75 -5.69 18.48
CA LYS A 16 -8.75 -4.89 17.74
C LYS A 16 -9.36 -4.18 16.54
N ILE A 17 -10.20 -4.86 15.75
CA ILE A 17 -10.91 -4.26 14.61
C ILE A 17 -11.83 -3.13 15.11
N LYS A 18 -12.64 -3.37 16.14
CA LYS A 18 -13.58 -2.39 16.69
C LYS A 18 -12.88 -1.17 17.31
N SER A 19 -11.74 -1.37 17.95
CA SER A 19 -10.97 -0.30 18.58
C SER A 19 -10.31 0.65 17.58
N GLY A 20 -10.13 0.22 16.32
CA GLY A 20 -9.41 0.97 15.30
C GLY A 20 -7.91 1.16 15.57
N ARG A 21 -7.37 0.53 16.62
CA ARG A 21 -5.96 0.71 17.06
C ARG A 21 -4.96 -0.18 16.34
N ALA A 22 -5.43 -1.10 15.51
CA ALA A 22 -4.59 -2.02 14.74
C ALA A 22 -4.65 -1.64 13.26
N THR A 23 -3.47 -1.64 12.62
CA THR A 23 -3.36 -1.45 11.17
C THR A 23 -3.94 -2.65 10.42
N TRP A 24 -4.31 -2.46 9.16
CA TRP A 24 -4.77 -3.56 8.31
C TRP A 24 -3.75 -4.70 8.23
N SER A 25 -2.46 -4.38 8.12
CA SER A 25 -1.38 -5.39 8.04
C SER A 25 -1.32 -6.26 9.30
N GLU A 26 -1.42 -5.65 10.48
CA GLU A 26 -1.47 -6.37 11.75
C GLU A 26 -2.70 -7.28 11.85
N LEU A 27 -3.87 -6.76 11.48
CA LEU A 27 -5.13 -7.50 11.48
C LEU A 27 -5.10 -8.70 10.52
N SER A 28 -4.59 -8.51 9.30
CA SER A 28 -4.40 -9.60 8.31
C SER A 28 -3.44 -10.68 8.82
N GLY A 29 -2.34 -10.27 9.46
CA GLY A 29 -1.40 -11.18 10.11
C GLY A 29 -2.03 -11.98 11.25
N HIS A 30 -2.97 -11.41 12.00
CA HIS A 30 -3.73 -12.12 13.04
C HIS A 30 -4.68 -13.16 12.45
N VAL A 31 -5.44 -12.82 11.40
CA VAL A 31 -6.35 -13.76 10.71
C VAL A 31 -5.57 -14.94 10.12
N THR A 32 -4.41 -14.68 9.53
CA THR A 32 -3.54 -15.74 8.98
C THR A 32 -3.07 -16.72 10.06
N ARG A 33 -2.63 -16.20 11.22
CA ARG A 33 -2.21 -17.04 12.35
C ARG A 33 -3.36 -17.85 12.93
N LEU A 34 -4.56 -17.28 13.04
CA LEU A 34 -5.78 -17.99 13.45
C LEU A 34 -6.12 -19.14 12.49
N ARG A 35 -6.04 -18.90 11.17
CA ARG A 35 -6.26 -19.93 10.15
C ARG A 35 -5.25 -21.08 10.27
N GLN A 36 -3.99 -20.78 10.54
CA GLN A 36 -2.95 -21.81 10.73
C GLN A 36 -3.18 -22.60 12.03
N ALA A 37 -3.50 -21.93 13.13
CA ALA A 37 -3.70 -22.55 14.44
C ALA A 37 -4.89 -23.52 14.49
N THR A 38 -5.88 -23.32 13.62
CA THR A 38 -7.08 -24.17 13.50
C THR A 38 -6.92 -25.32 12.49
N GLY A 39 -5.76 -25.46 11.83
CA GLY A 39 -5.53 -26.51 10.83
C GLY A 39 -5.62 -27.95 11.37
N GLY A 40 -5.48 -28.14 12.69
CA GLY A 40 -5.63 -29.43 13.36
C GLY A 40 -7.07 -29.78 13.77
N ILE A 41 -8.04 -28.87 13.59
CA ILE A 41 -9.45 -29.10 13.95
C ILE A 41 -10.16 -29.72 12.75
N THR A 42 -10.51 -31.01 12.87
CA THR A 42 -11.09 -31.81 11.77
C THR A 42 -12.54 -32.21 12.00
N ALA A 43 -13.11 -31.94 13.18
CA ALA A 43 -14.52 -32.23 13.45
C ALA A 43 -15.41 -31.41 12.50
N PRO A 44 -16.33 -32.02 11.72
CA PRO A 44 -17.04 -31.33 10.66
C PRO A 44 -17.82 -30.09 11.11
N VAL A 45 -18.46 -30.17 12.29
CA VAL A 45 -19.25 -29.07 12.86
C VAL A 45 -18.35 -27.90 13.25
N GLU A 46 -17.28 -28.18 14.00
CA GLU A 46 -16.31 -27.16 14.44
C GLU A 46 -15.59 -26.52 13.25
N ARG A 47 -15.22 -27.33 12.26
CA ARG A 47 -14.56 -26.85 11.04
C ARG A 47 -15.44 -25.89 10.26
N THR A 48 -16.72 -26.24 10.07
CA THR A 48 -17.70 -25.38 9.37
C THR A 48 -17.85 -24.04 10.08
N GLN A 49 -17.92 -24.06 11.40
CA GLN A 49 -18.05 -22.85 12.20
C GLN A 49 -16.80 -21.96 12.12
N ILE A 50 -15.61 -22.55 12.27
CA ILE A 50 -14.33 -21.86 12.13
C ILE A 50 -14.20 -21.21 10.74
N ASP A 51 -14.58 -21.92 9.68
CA ASP A 51 -14.50 -21.40 8.32
C ASP A 51 -15.44 -20.21 8.11
N SER A 52 -16.65 -20.26 8.67
CA SER A 52 -17.59 -19.13 8.68
C SER A 52 -17.02 -17.92 9.43
N ASP A 53 -16.48 -18.13 10.62
CA ASP A 53 -15.95 -17.06 11.46
C ASP A 53 -14.69 -16.42 10.86
N LEU A 54 -13.80 -17.23 10.28
CA LEU A 54 -12.64 -16.73 9.53
C LEU A 54 -13.04 -15.94 8.28
N ALA A 55 -14.12 -16.33 7.60
CA ALA A 55 -14.65 -15.58 6.47
C ALA A 55 -15.20 -14.21 6.92
N ALA A 56 -15.95 -14.17 8.03
CA ALA A 56 -16.46 -12.93 8.61
C ALA A 56 -15.31 -11.98 9.03
N LEU A 57 -14.29 -12.49 9.72
CA LEU A 57 -13.10 -11.70 10.06
C LEU A 57 -12.40 -11.15 8.82
N SER A 58 -12.24 -11.97 7.79
CA SER A 58 -11.60 -11.53 6.54
C SER A 58 -12.36 -10.37 5.90
N GLN A 59 -13.70 -10.45 5.85
CA GLN A 59 -14.54 -9.35 5.35
C GLN A 59 -14.41 -8.07 6.19
N MET A 60 -14.35 -8.20 7.52
CA MET A 60 -14.18 -7.04 8.41
C MET A 60 -12.80 -6.40 8.26
N VAL A 61 -11.75 -7.20 8.08
CA VAL A 61 -10.39 -6.70 7.81
C VAL A 61 -10.32 -6.01 6.46
N ASP A 62 -10.97 -6.56 5.42
CA ASP A 62 -11.06 -5.91 4.11
C ASP A 62 -11.85 -4.60 4.16
N MET A 63 -12.90 -4.54 4.96
CA MET A 63 -13.64 -3.29 5.19
C MET A 63 -12.76 -2.27 5.92
N SER A 64 -12.02 -2.70 6.94
CA SER A 64 -11.05 -1.85 7.65
C SER A 64 -9.97 -1.32 6.71
N ARG A 65 -9.50 -2.12 5.74
CA ARG A 65 -8.61 -1.63 4.67
C ARG A 65 -9.25 -0.44 3.96
N ARG A 66 -10.47 -0.62 3.46
CA ARG A 66 -11.18 0.40 2.66
C ARG A 66 -11.52 1.67 3.45
N THR A 67 -11.75 1.56 4.75
CA THR A 67 -12.13 2.70 5.59
C THR A 67 -10.95 3.41 6.26
N ASN A 68 -9.88 2.67 6.58
CA ASN A 68 -8.70 3.17 7.29
C ASN A 68 -7.54 3.54 6.34
N ASP A 69 -7.46 2.97 5.12
CA ASP A 69 -6.62 3.49 4.02
C ASP A 69 -7.22 4.76 3.38
N LYS A 70 -7.94 5.58 4.16
CA LYS A 70 -8.13 6.99 3.82
C LYS A 70 -6.93 7.81 4.28
N GLU A 71 -5.72 7.30 4.03
CA GLU A 71 -4.67 8.24 3.63
C GLU A 71 -5.22 8.83 2.34
N ASP A 72 -5.74 10.06 2.40
CA ASP A 72 -6.45 10.66 1.28
C ASP A 72 -5.56 10.52 0.05
N VAL A 73 -6.01 9.68 -0.89
CA VAL A 73 -5.28 9.31 -2.10
C VAL A 73 -4.81 10.57 -2.82
N TRP A 74 -5.62 11.61 -2.76
CA TRP A 74 -5.31 12.92 -3.30
C TRP A 74 -4.21 13.65 -2.50
N THR A 75 -4.23 13.58 -1.18
CA THR A 75 -3.17 14.13 -0.31
C THR A 75 -1.83 13.45 -0.59
N VAL A 76 -1.76 12.12 -0.59
CA VAL A 76 -0.52 11.37 -0.86
C VAL A 76 0.02 11.69 -2.25
N THR A 77 -0.87 11.71 -3.26
CA THR A 77 -0.50 12.01 -4.65
C THR A 77 -0.02 13.46 -4.79
N SER A 78 -0.71 14.41 -4.15
CA SER A 78 -0.34 15.83 -4.16
C SER A 78 1.02 16.06 -3.49
N GLU A 79 1.29 15.40 -2.37
CA GLU A 79 2.60 15.49 -1.70
C GLU A 79 3.72 14.86 -2.53
N ALA A 80 3.49 13.70 -3.15
CA ALA A 80 4.44 13.07 -4.04
C ALA A 80 4.79 13.99 -5.24
N ILE A 81 3.77 14.59 -5.86
CA ILE A 81 3.97 15.57 -6.95
C ILE A 81 4.74 16.79 -6.44
N ARG A 82 4.35 17.36 -5.30
CA ARG A 82 5.04 18.52 -4.71
C ARG A 82 6.52 18.24 -4.46
N ARG A 83 6.85 17.06 -3.91
CA ARG A 83 8.25 16.62 -3.70
C ARG A 83 9.00 16.49 -5.03
N ALA A 84 8.37 15.89 -6.04
CA ALA A 84 8.97 15.68 -7.35
C ALA A 84 9.19 16.98 -8.13
N SER A 85 8.32 17.98 -7.96
CA SER A 85 8.42 19.28 -8.64
C SER A 85 9.46 20.22 -8.00
N SER A 86 10.01 19.90 -6.83
CA SER A 86 11.05 20.70 -6.18
C SER A 86 12.29 20.85 -7.09
N GLN A 87 12.75 22.08 -7.24
CA GLN A 87 13.94 22.44 -8.04
C GLN A 87 15.25 22.30 -7.24
N GLU A 88 15.20 21.89 -5.98
CA GLU A 88 16.38 21.83 -5.10
C GLU A 88 17.36 20.71 -5.45
N GLY A 89 18.66 20.96 -5.34
CA GLY A 89 19.69 19.94 -5.58
C GLY A 89 20.07 19.76 -7.05
N SER A 90 20.86 18.70 -7.33
CA SER A 90 21.38 18.43 -8.67
C SER A 90 20.30 17.89 -9.61
N VAL A 91 20.57 17.91 -10.92
CA VAL A 91 19.69 17.28 -11.93
C VAL A 91 19.48 15.79 -11.63
N ALA A 92 20.52 15.09 -11.15
CA ALA A 92 20.43 13.69 -10.73
C ALA A 92 19.48 13.51 -9.53
N ASP A 93 19.59 14.35 -8.49
CA ASP A 93 18.70 14.28 -7.32
C ASP A 93 17.24 14.51 -7.71
N ARG A 94 17.01 15.44 -8.63
CA ARG A 94 15.68 15.76 -9.15
C ARG A 94 15.09 14.58 -9.93
N ILE A 95 15.88 13.92 -10.78
CA ILE A 95 15.48 12.70 -11.49
C ILE A 95 15.09 11.61 -10.49
N SER A 96 15.93 11.34 -9.47
CA SER A 96 15.64 10.31 -8.46
C SER A 96 14.37 10.60 -7.65
N ARG A 97 14.09 11.86 -7.31
CA ARG A 97 12.83 12.22 -6.63
C ARG A 97 11.61 11.99 -7.50
N ILE A 98 11.68 12.29 -8.80
CA ILE A 98 10.58 12.05 -9.73
C ILE A 98 10.33 10.54 -9.88
N GLU A 99 11.37 9.73 -9.99
CA GLU A 99 11.26 8.27 -10.03
C GLU A 99 10.62 7.72 -8.75
N GLY A 100 11.06 8.21 -7.59
CA GLY A 100 10.45 7.88 -6.30
C GLY A 100 8.96 8.19 -6.27
N ALA A 101 8.56 9.40 -6.68
CA ALA A 101 7.15 9.80 -6.72
C ALA A 101 6.30 8.96 -7.69
N ILE A 102 6.85 8.60 -8.87
CA ILE A 102 6.16 7.70 -9.81
C ILE A 102 5.93 6.33 -9.18
N ASN A 103 6.93 5.79 -8.48
CA ASN A 103 6.83 4.49 -7.80
C ASN A 103 5.81 4.55 -6.65
N ASP A 104 5.83 5.61 -5.83
CA ASP A 104 4.87 5.84 -4.75
C ASP A 104 3.44 5.83 -5.28
N ILE A 105 3.16 6.62 -6.33
CA ILE A 105 1.83 6.74 -6.94
C ILE A 105 1.41 5.42 -7.61
N THR A 106 2.33 4.70 -8.27
CA THR A 106 2.03 3.41 -8.91
C THR A 106 1.69 2.33 -7.87
N SER A 107 2.38 2.34 -6.73
CA SER A 107 2.07 1.46 -5.59
C SER A 107 0.73 1.82 -4.95
N LEU A 108 0.42 3.12 -4.83
CA LEU A 108 -0.88 3.60 -4.37
C LEU A 108 -2.02 3.17 -5.31
N ALA A 109 -1.82 3.28 -6.63
CA ALA A 109 -2.79 2.88 -7.65
C ALA A 109 -3.04 1.36 -7.66
N SER A 110 -2.02 0.56 -7.35
CA SER A 110 -2.16 -0.90 -7.23
C SER A 110 -2.99 -1.31 -6.02
N ARG A 111 -3.02 -0.47 -4.97
CA ARG A 111 -3.83 -0.68 -3.76
C ARG A 111 -5.23 -0.09 -3.85
N ASN A 112 -5.44 0.89 -4.75
CA ASN A 112 -6.70 1.62 -4.97
C ASN A 112 -7.17 1.45 -6.43
N PRO A 113 -7.71 0.27 -6.80
CA PRO A 113 -8.08 -0.02 -8.19
C PRO A 113 -9.14 0.94 -8.76
N ASP A 114 -10.04 1.45 -7.90
CA ASP A 114 -11.10 2.37 -8.31
C ASP A 114 -10.56 3.76 -8.74
N GLU A 115 -9.42 4.17 -8.17
CA GLU A 115 -8.75 5.45 -8.45
C GLU A 115 -7.56 5.30 -9.41
N ARG A 116 -7.31 4.08 -9.90
CA ARG A 116 -6.09 3.73 -10.64
C ARG A 116 -5.87 4.61 -11.85
N ASP A 117 -6.90 4.86 -12.66
CA ASP A 117 -6.76 5.63 -13.90
C ASP A 117 -6.42 7.09 -13.61
N ALA A 118 -7.05 7.70 -12.61
CA ALA A 118 -6.76 9.06 -12.17
C ALA A 118 -5.32 9.16 -11.64
N LEU A 119 -4.89 8.21 -10.82
CA LEU A 119 -3.52 8.14 -10.29
C LEU A 119 -2.48 7.95 -11.40
N MET A 120 -2.75 7.07 -12.35
CA MET A 120 -1.87 6.83 -13.49
C MET A 120 -1.79 8.07 -14.39
N GLN A 121 -2.88 8.83 -14.54
CA GLN A 121 -2.85 10.11 -15.23
C GLN A 121 -1.95 11.13 -14.52
N SER A 122 -1.97 11.19 -13.19
CA SER A 122 -1.07 12.05 -12.41
C SER A 122 0.41 11.71 -12.63
N THR A 123 0.76 10.43 -12.84
CA THR A 123 2.14 10.04 -13.16
C THR A 123 2.60 10.50 -14.55
N SER A 124 1.68 10.81 -15.48
CA SER A 124 2.02 11.23 -16.84
C SER A 124 2.83 12.53 -16.86
N THR A 125 2.40 13.54 -16.07
CA THR A 125 3.11 14.81 -15.93
C THR A 125 4.53 14.62 -15.37
N LEU A 126 4.68 13.71 -14.39
CA LEU A 126 5.98 13.37 -13.82
C LEU A 126 6.90 12.69 -14.84
N ARG A 127 6.38 11.80 -15.68
CA ARG A 127 7.16 11.16 -16.77
C ARG A 127 7.65 12.17 -17.81
N ILE A 128 6.85 13.19 -18.12
CA ILE A 128 7.26 14.27 -19.02
C ILE A 128 8.42 15.08 -18.40
N LEU A 129 8.28 15.47 -17.13
CA LEU A 129 9.34 16.18 -16.39
C LEU A 129 10.63 15.35 -16.30
N HIS A 130 10.50 14.05 -16.00
CA HIS A 130 11.63 13.12 -15.97
C HIS A 130 12.36 13.06 -17.31
N SER A 131 11.62 12.89 -18.40
CA SER A 131 12.20 12.83 -19.76
C SER A 131 12.93 14.11 -20.12
N SER A 132 12.37 15.27 -19.76
CA SER A 132 13.00 16.56 -19.97
C SER A 132 14.32 16.70 -19.18
N LEU A 133 14.34 16.28 -17.92
CA LEU A 133 15.55 16.37 -17.09
C LEU A 133 16.63 15.39 -17.55
N GLN A 134 16.25 14.20 -18.02
CA GLN A 134 17.21 13.29 -18.62
C GLN A 134 17.85 13.86 -19.89
N ALA A 135 17.08 14.60 -20.70
CA ALA A 135 17.63 15.29 -21.86
C ALA A 135 18.64 16.37 -21.45
N SER A 136 18.31 17.19 -20.44
CA SER A 136 19.22 18.19 -19.87
C SER A 136 20.51 17.57 -19.32
N LEU A 137 20.40 16.48 -18.55
CA LEU A 137 21.57 15.81 -17.99
C LEU A 137 22.53 15.29 -19.07
N ARG A 138 21.99 14.72 -20.16
CA ARG A 138 22.80 14.23 -21.28
C ARG A 138 23.51 15.39 -22.00
N ALA A 139 22.85 16.55 -22.13
CA ALA A 139 23.45 17.74 -22.71
C ALA A 139 24.60 18.26 -21.85
N GLU A 140 24.40 18.40 -20.53
CA GLU A 140 25.46 18.81 -19.58
C GLU A 140 26.68 17.88 -19.63
N GLN A 141 26.44 16.56 -19.71
CA GLN A 141 27.52 15.57 -19.82
C GLN A 141 28.27 15.65 -21.14
N ALA A 142 27.57 15.91 -22.26
CA ALA A 142 28.18 16.06 -23.57
C ALA A 142 29.05 17.33 -23.65
N GLU A 143 28.58 18.43 -23.08
CA GLU A 143 29.33 19.69 -23.00
C GLU A 143 30.57 19.55 -22.13
N ALA A 144 30.45 18.90 -20.97
CA ALA A 144 31.59 18.62 -20.09
C ALA A 144 32.65 17.73 -20.77
N ALA A 145 32.22 16.76 -21.58
CA ALA A 145 33.13 15.89 -22.34
C ALA A 145 33.82 16.60 -23.52
N ALA A 146 33.19 17.63 -24.11
CA ALA A 146 33.77 18.40 -25.20
C ALA A 146 34.74 19.51 -24.74
N ALA A 147 34.70 19.86 -23.46
CA ALA A 147 35.58 20.85 -22.84
C ALA A 147 36.91 20.28 -22.30
N HIS A 148 37.09 18.95 -22.39
CA HIS A 148 38.29 18.21 -22.00
C HIS A 148 39.02 17.63 -23.22
#